data_AF-A0A7W1SAS7-F1
#
_entry.id   AF-A0A7W1SAS7-F1
#
_cell.length_a   1.000
_cell.length_b   1.000
_cell.length_c   1.000
_cell.angle_alpha   90.00
_cell.angle_beta   90.00
_cell.angle_gamma   90.00
#
_symmetry.space_group_name_H-M   'P 1'
#
loop_
_entity.id
_entity.type
_entity.pdbx_description
1 polymer ?
#
loop_
_entity_poly.entity_id
_entity_poly.type
_entity_poly.pdbx_seq_one_letter_code
_entity_poly.pdbx_strand_id
1 'polypeptide(L)'
;LLNYQRYRGFSLTAQGLAVARAIQSRHEILTDFLELLGLEPEDVREDVEGIEHHVSPAALEALEALTRALRKHPATLKLVLNRKP
;
A
#
# COMPACT_ATOMS: atom_id res chain seq x y z
N LEU A 1 15.81 -5.77 15.06
CA LEU A 1 15.03 -6.26 13.90
C LEU A 1 15.69 -7.45 13.20
N LEU A 2 17.03 -7.51 13.10
CA LEU A 2 17.74 -8.63 12.48
C LEU A 2 18.51 -9.47 13.52
N ASN A 3 18.65 -10.76 13.22
CA ASN A 3 19.61 -11.68 13.84
C ASN A 3 20.78 -11.86 12.86
N TYR A 4 22.01 -11.70 13.34
CA TYR A 4 23.20 -12.00 12.56
C TYR A 4 23.80 -13.33 12.99
N GLN A 5 24.15 -14.19 12.04
CA GLN A 5 24.91 -15.41 12.28
C GLN A 5 26.14 -15.45 11.36
N ARG A 6 27.32 -15.61 11.97
CA ARG A 6 28.59 -15.75 11.23
C ARG A 6 28.46 -16.92 10.24
N TYR A 7 28.79 -16.67 8.97
CA TYR A 7 28.63 -17.58 7.82
C TYR A 7 27.20 -17.90 7.35
N ARG A 8 26.15 -17.41 8.01
CA ARG A 8 24.74 -17.59 7.61
C ARG A 8 24.02 -16.29 7.24
N GLY A 9 24.65 -15.14 7.47
CA GLY A 9 24.10 -13.84 7.09
C GLY A 9 23.07 -13.31 8.10
N PHE A 10 22.03 -12.64 7.58
CA PHE A 10 21.00 -11.99 8.39
C PHE A 10 19.66 -12.72 8.25
N SER A 11 18.94 -12.84 9.35
CA SER A 11 17.53 -13.25 9.37
C SER A 11 16.68 -12.26 10.15
N LEU A 12 15.39 -12.18 9.85
CA LEU A 12 14.48 -11.34 10.63
C LEU A 12 14.22 -11.97 12.00
N THR A 13 14.34 -11.15 13.04
CA THR A 13 13.72 -11.45 14.36
C THR A 13 12.20 -11.45 14.21
N ALA A 14 11.47 -12.01 15.19
CA ALA A 14 10.01 -11.90 15.22
C ALA A 14 9.52 -10.43 15.12
N GLN A 15 10.21 -9.50 15.80
CA GLN A 15 9.93 -8.07 15.71
C GLN A 15 10.25 -7.50 14.31
N GLY A 16 11.38 -7.91 13.72
CA GLY A 16 11.75 -7.57 12.34
C GLY A 16 10.70 -8.00 11.32
N LEU A 17 10.17 -9.22 11.50
CA LEU A 17 9.13 -9.75 10.64
C LEU A 17 7.80 -8.99 10.81
N ALA A 18 7.46 -8.55 12.02
CA ALA A 18 6.30 -7.71 12.24
C ALA A 18 6.41 -6.35 11.53
N VAL A 19 7.59 -5.72 11.60
CA VAL A 19 7.87 -4.47 10.87
C VAL A 19 7.83 -4.69 9.36
N ALA A 20 8.45 -5.76 8.85
CA ALA A 20 8.43 -6.08 7.43
C ALA A 20 7.00 -6.27 6.89
N ARG A 21 6.14 -6.99 7.63
CA ARG A 21 4.72 -7.15 7.28
C ARG A 21 3.96 -5.82 7.29
N ALA A 22 4.25 -4.92 8.23
CA ALA A 22 3.61 -3.62 8.28
C ALA A 22 4.01 -2.74 7.09
N ILE A 23 5.28 -2.78 6.68
CA ILE A 23 5.77 -2.09 5.48
C ILE A 23 5.10 -2.66 4.23
N GLN A 24 5.08 -3.99 4.09
CA GLN A 24 4.45 -4.65 2.95
C GLN A 24 2.94 -4.36 2.86
N SER A 25 2.22 -4.46 3.97
CA SER A 25 0.78 -4.18 3.99
C SER A 25 0.46 -2.73 3.62
N ARG A 26 1.29 -1.78 4.07
CA ARG A 26 1.17 -0.38 3.66
C ARG A 26 1.35 -0.20 2.16
N HIS A 27 2.39 -0.80 1.60
CA HIS A 27 2.64 -0.77 0.16
C HIS A 27 1.42 -1.32 -0.61
N GLU A 28 0.95 -2.50 -0.23
CA GLU A 28 -0.22 -3.16 -0.84
C GLU A 28 -1.48 -2.30 -0.77
N ILE A 29 -1.77 -1.64 0.37
CA ILE A 29 -2.95 -0.78 0.51
C ILE A 29 -2.90 0.42 -0.44
N LEU A 30 -1.73 1.06 -0.58
CA LEU A 30 -1.57 2.23 -1.44
C LEU A 30 -1.63 1.83 -2.92
N THR A 31 -0.96 0.73 -3.30
CA THR A 31 -1.02 0.14 -4.64
C THR A 31 -2.47 -0.21 -4.99
N ASP A 32 -3.16 -0.98 -4.15
CA ASP A 32 -4.56 -1.37 -4.36
C ASP A 32 -5.49 -0.17 -4.56
N PHE A 33 -5.24 0.91 -3.81
CA PHE A 33 -6.02 2.13 -3.92
C PHE A 33 -5.78 2.84 -5.26
N LEU A 34 -4.53 3.06 -5.65
CA LEU A 34 -4.20 3.80 -6.87
C LEU A 34 -4.53 3.00 -8.14
N GLU A 35 -4.31 1.68 -8.15
CA GLU A 35 -4.76 0.81 -9.24
C GLU A 35 -6.29 0.82 -9.37
N LEU A 36 -7.01 0.83 -8.24
CA LEU A 36 -8.48 0.93 -8.26
C LEU A 36 -8.97 2.23 -8.90
N LEU A 37 -8.16 3.30 -8.82
CA LEU A 37 -8.45 4.59 -9.46
C LEU A 37 -8.07 4.63 -10.95
N GLY A 38 -7.54 3.54 -11.50
CA GLY A 38 -7.23 3.39 -12.92
C GLY A 38 -5.94 4.08 -13.36
N LEU A 39 -4.98 4.29 -12.45
CA LEU A 39 -3.65 4.79 -12.81
C LEU A 39 -2.84 3.69 -13.51
N GLU A 40 -1.91 4.09 -14.38
CA GLU A 40 -1.02 3.16 -15.06
C GLU A 40 0.00 2.55 -14.08
N PRO A 41 0.46 1.30 -14.29
CA PRO A 41 1.33 0.60 -13.35
C PRO A 41 2.62 1.35 -13.00
N GLU A 42 3.21 2.05 -13.96
CA GLU A 42 4.43 2.84 -13.76
C GLU A 42 4.19 4.02 -12.80
N ASP A 43 3.08 4.74 -12.99
CA ASP A 43 2.68 5.88 -12.15
C ASP A 43 2.33 5.38 -10.73
N VAL A 44 1.59 4.27 -10.62
CA VAL A 44 1.29 3.64 -9.32
C VAL A 44 2.57 3.33 -8.56
N ARG A 45 3.54 2.70 -9.21
CA ARG A 45 4.80 2.33 -8.57
C ARG A 45 5.55 3.57 -8.07
N GLU A 46 5.70 4.59 -8.90
CA GLU A 46 6.41 5.83 -8.54
C GLU A 46 5.70 6.59 -7.41
N ASP A 47 4.38 6.74 -7.49
CA ASP A 47 3.58 7.43 -6.49
C ASP A 47 3.61 6.71 -5.14
N VAL A 48 3.46 5.37 -5.12
CA VAL A 48 3.52 4.58 -3.89
C VAL A 48 4.88 4.72 -3.23
N GLU A 49 5.98 4.53 -3.98
CA GLU A 49 7.35 4.70 -3.47
C GLU A 49 7.57 6.12 -2.89
N GLY A 50 7.02 7.15 -3.55
CA GLY A 50 7.13 8.54 -3.10
C GLY A 50 6.36 8.87 -1.81
N ILE A 51 5.19 8.26 -1.61
CA ILE A 51 4.30 8.64 -0.50
C ILE A 51 4.30 7.66 0.67
N GLU A 52 4.69 6.40 0.49
CA GLU A 52 4.45 5.35 1.48
C GLU A 52 5.07 5.68 2.85
N HIS A 53 6.24 6.31 2.90
CA HIS A 53 6.90 6.70 4.15
C HIS A 53 6.30 7.95 4.81
N HIS A 54 5.47 8.71 4.10
CA HIS A 54 4.90 9.99 4.54
C HIS A 54 3.42 9.88 4.96
N VAL A 55 2.71 8.85 4.50
CA VAL A 55 1.29 8.64 4.83
C VAL A 55 1.14 8.23 6.30
N SER A 56 0.30 8.94 7.05
CA SER A 56 0.01 8.58 8.45
C SER A 56 -0.76 7.26 8.55
N PRO A 57 -0.66 6.51 9.66
CA PRO A 57 -1.46 5.30 9.86
C PRO A 57 -2.97 5.54 9.72
N ALA A 58 -3.48 6.66 10.26
CA ALA A 58 -4.89 7.02 10.18
C ALA A 58 -5.35 7.28 8.72
N ALA A 59 -4.51 7.93 7.91
CA ALA A 59 -4.79 8.11 6.50
C ALA A 59 -4.78 6.78 5.75
N LEU A 60 -3.82 5.90 6.05
CA LEU A 60 -3.73 4.56 5.44
C LEU A 60 -4.99 3.72 5.72
N GLU A 61 -5.48 3.73 6.97
CA GLU A 61 -6.73 3.06 7.36
C GLU A 61 -7.95 3.62 6.62
N ALA A 62 -8.03 4.95 6.48
CA ALA A 62 -9.11 5.61 5.74
C ALA A 62 -9.08 5.26 4.25
N LEU A 63 -7.89 5.23 3.64
CA LEU A 63 -7.71 4.81 2.25
C LEU A 63 -8.13 3.35 2.05
N GLU A 64 -7.69 2.45 2.92
CA GLU A 64 -8.09 1.03 2.85
C GLU A 64 -9.61 0.86 2.97
N ALA A 65 -10.25 1.57 3.91
CA ALA A 65 -11.70 1.57 4.06
C ALA A 65 -12.41 2.10 2.80
N LEU A 66 -11.88 3.17 2.20
CA LEU A 66 -12.41 3.74 0.97
C LEU A 66 -12.25 2.78 -0.21
N THR A 67 -11.08 2.15 -0.38
CA THR A 67 -10.83 1.12 -1.41
C THR A 67 -11.88 0.01 -1.32
N ARG A 68 -12.12 -0.52 -0.11
CA ARG A 68 -13.15 -1.54 0.11
C ARG A 68 -14.56 -1.03 -0.21
N ALA A 69 -14.88 0.20 0.17
CA ALA A 69 -16.19 0.79 -0.11
C ALA A 69 -16.41 0.97 -1.62
N LEU A 70 -15.43 1.48 -2.36
CA LEU A 70 -15.52 1.67 -3.81
C LEU A 70 -15.66 0.34 -4.55
N ARG A 71 -14.90 -0.70 -4.17
CA ARG A 71 -15.03 -2.06 -4.74
C ARG A 71 -16.45 -2.63 -4.56
N LYS A 72 -17.13 -2.32 -3.44
CA LYS A 72 -18.51 -2.76 -3.17
C LYS A 72 -19.58 -1.93 -3.91
N HIS A 73 -19.24 -0.74 -4.40
CA HIS A 73 -20.20 0.18 -5.03
C HIS A 73 -19.75 0.53 -6.46
N PRO A 74 -19.95 -0.37 -7.45
CA PRO A 74 -19.43 -0.20 -8.79
C PRO A 74 -19.98 1.02 -9.53
N ALA A 75 -21.19 1.49 -9.21
CA ALA A 75 -21.73 2.74 -9.76
C ALA A 75 -20.92 3.96 -9.31
N THR A 76 -20.58 4.03 -8.02
CA THR A 76 -19.71 5.07 -7.46
C THR A 76 -18.31 5.00 -8.05
N LEU A 77 -17.73 3.79 -8.16
CA LEU A 77 -16.43 3.61 -8.79
C LEU A 77 -16.42 4.11 -10.24
N LYS A 78 -17.44 3.78 -11.03
CA LYS A 78 -17.57 4.31 -12.41
C LYS A 78 -17.62 5.84 -12.45
N LEU A 79 -18.30 6.50 -11.50
CA LEU A 79 -18.31 7.96 -11.42
C LEU A 79 -16.91 8.52 -11.16
N VAL A 80 -16.14 7.89 -10.28
CA VAL A 80 -14.76 8.28 -9.98
C VAL A 80 -13.86 8.07 -11.20
N LEU A 81 -13.99 6.96 -11.91
CA LEU A 81 -13.17 6.64 -13.09
C LEU A 81 -13.52 7.50 -14.32
N ASN A 82 -14.76 7.94 -14.47
CA ASN A 82 -15.21 8.77 -15.60
C ASN A 82 -14.82 10.25 -15.49
N ARG A 83 -13.95 10.62 -14.55
CA ARG A 83 -13.41 11.98 -14.46
C ARG A 83 -12.55 12.25 -15.70
N LYS A 84 -12.88 13.30 -16.47
CA LYS A 84 -11.94 13.85 -17.45
C LYS A 84 -10.74 14.43 -16.67
N PRO A 85 -9.50 14.27 -17.17
CA PRO A 85 -8.37 15.02 -16.65
C PRO A 85 -8.64 16.53 -16.73
#